data_AF-A0AAD2CJX0-F1
#
_entry.id   AF-A0AAD2CJX0-F1
#
_cell.length_a   1.000
_cell.length_b   1.000
_cell.length_c   1.000
_cell.angle_alpha   90.00
_cell.angle_beta   90.00
_cell.angle_gamma   90.00
#
_symmetry.space_group_name_H-M   'P 1'
#
loop_
_entity.id
_entity.type
_entity.pdbx_description
1 polymer ?
#
loop_
_entity_poly.entity_id
_entity_poly.type
_entity_poly.pdbx_seq_one_letter_code
_entity_poly.pdbx_strand_id
1 'polypeptide(L)'
;MAGLGRRSNEEINAILKKIMPECDSEYARYPMAYPRWLKLGEKGPKGEPTWIKSDQNAGIKKDYVYGRGPGGPAYYHLLTTNAYVNLYTKVSNARPGGCCAFSAEAREKVDEWDCANRILHARHVSKIPNDGEAAKAQMASAKDSARVHYDANVMQGNFGGGAGPGM
;
A
#
# COMPACT_ATOMS: atom_id res chain seq x y z
N MET A 1 0.71 14.98 -8.57
CA MET A 1 -0.23 14.38 -7.58
C MET A 1 -1.60 14.12 -8.23
N ALA A 2 -1.64 13.45 -9.39
CA ALA A 2 -2.89 13.18 -10.10
C ALA A 2 -3.22 11.69 -9.95
N GLY A 3 -4.31 11.34 -9.27
CA GLY A 3 -4.78 9.96 -9.20
C GLY A 3 -5.79 9.68 -8.09
N LEU A 4 -5.49 10.07 -6.84
CA LEU A 4 -6.43 9.86 -5.72
C LEU A 4 -7.51 10.94 -5.62
N GLY A 5 -7.23 12.17 -6.05
CA GLY A 5 -8.18 13.29 -5.98
C GLY A 5 -9.31 13.29 -7.01
N ARG A 6 -9.41 12.26 -7.87
CA ARG A 6 -10.50 12.13 -8.86
C ARG A 6 -11.62 11.19 -8.41
N ARG A 7 -11.36 10.36 -7.39
CA ARG A 7 -12.28 9.32 -6.91
C ARG A 7 -12.87 9.75 -5.57
N SER A 8 -14.15 9.51 -5.41
CA SER A 8 -14.85 9.60 -4.12
C SER A 8 -14.35 8.54 -3.15
N ASN A 9 -14.60 8.76 -1.85
CA ASN A 9 -14.26 7.77 -0.82
C ASN A 9 -14.99 6.44 -1.04
N GLU A 10 -16.20 6.47 -1.59
CA GLU A 10 -17.00 5.28 -1.87
C GLU A 10 -16.39 4.44 -2.99
N GLU A 11 -15.97 5.09 -4.08
CA GLU A 11 -15.26 4.43 -5.18
C GLU A 11 -13.93 3.82 -4.71
N ILE A 12 -13.17 4.53 -3.89
CA ILE A 12 -11.92 4.01 -3.31
C ILE A 12 -12.20 2.75 -2.48
N ASN A 13 -13.23 2.78 -1.63
CA ASN A 13 -13.60 1.63 -0.82
C ASN A 13 -14.09 0.46 -1.68
N ALA A 14 -14.84 0.72 -2.76
CA ALA A 14 -15.27 -0.31 -3.70
C ALA A 14 -14.07 -0.96 -4.41
N ILE A 15 -13.10 -0.17 -4.85
CA ILE A 15 -11.86 -0.65 -5.49
C ILE A 15 -11.04 -1.50 -4.51
N LEU A 16 -10.87 -1.03 -3.26
CA LEU A 16 -10.15 -1.78 -2.22
C LEU A 16 -10.80 -3.15 -2.00
N LYS A 17 -12.12 -3.22 -1.87
CA LYS A 17 -12.87 -4.48 -1.69
C LYS A 17 -12.78 -5.39 -2.92
N LYS A 18 -12.84 -4.82 -4.12
CA LYS A 18 -12.74 -5.55 -5.39
C LYS A 18 -11.39 -6.25 -5.54
N ILE A 19 -10.31 -5.59 -5.15
CA ILE A 19 -8.94 -6.12 -5.29
C ILE A 19 -8.58 -6.99 -4.09
N MET A 20 -8.93 -6.55 -2.88
CA MET A 20 -8.63 -7.22 -1.62
C MET A 20 -9.91 -7.34 -0.80
N PRO A 21 -10.61 -8.50 -0.81
CA PRO A 21 -11.84 -8.67 -0.06
C PRO A 21 -11.64 -8.52 1.46
N GLU A 22 -10.41 -8.70 1.97
CA GLU A 22 -10.07 -8.40 3.37
C GLU A 22 -10.29 -6.92 3.74
N CYS A 23 -10.28 -6.00 2.77
CA CYS A 23 -10.54 -4.58 2.98
C CYS A 23 -12.03 -4.23 3.17
N ASP A 24 -12.95 -5.22 3.17
CA ASP A 24 -14.35 -5.01 3.54
C ASP A 24 -14.57 -4.79 5.06
N SER A 25 -13.49 -4.83 5.84
CA SER A 25 -13.52 -4.49 7.25
C SER A 25 -13.67 -2.99 7.50
N GLU A 26 -14.34 -2.64 8.61
CA GLU A 26 -14.38 -1.26 9.12
C GLU A 26 -12.97 -0.71 9.40
N TYR A 27 -12.05 -1.58 9.81
CA TYR A 27 -10.67 -1.23 10.15
C TYR A 27 -9.76 -1.03 8.93
N ALA A 28 -10.28 -1.24 7.71
CA ALA A 28 -9.57 -1.00 6.46
C ALA A 28 -10.25 0.02 5.55
N ARG A 29 -11.37 0.60 5.99
CA ARG A 29 -12.11 1.62 5.23
C ARG A 29 -11.27 2.88 5.01
N TYR A 30 -11.42 3.49 3.84
CA TYR A 30 -10.89 4.81 3.52
C TYR A 30 -11.95 5.90 3.75
N PRO A 31 -11.60 7.06 4.36
CA PRO A 31 -10.32 7.32 5.02
C PRO A 31 -10.25 6.59 6.37
N MET A 32 -9.06 6.11 6.69
CA MET A 32 -8.71 5.54 7.97
C MET A 32 -8.23 6.63 8.92
N ALA A 33 -8.68 6.58 10.17
CA ALA A 33 -8.26 7.52 11.20
C ALA A 33 -8.29 6.84 12.58
N TYR A 34 -7.23 6.11 12.91
CA TYR A 34 -7.00 5.53 14.24
C TYR A 34 -5.75 6.17 14.89
N PRO A 35 -5.69 6.21 16.24
CA PRO A 35 -4.63 6.93 16.94
C PRO A 35 -3.25 6.28 16.81
N ARG A 36 -3.19 4.95 16.70
CA ARG A 36 -1.94 4.19 16.60
C ARG A 36 -2.17 2.78 16.06
N TRP A 37 -1.11 2.17 15.54
CA TRP A 37 -1.08 0.74 15.26
C TRP A 37 -1.11 -0.06 16.58
N LEU A 38 -1.86 -1.16 16.59
CA LEU A 38 -1.85 -2.13 17.68
C LEU A 38 -0.60 -3.03 17.58
N LYS A 39 -0.06 -3.42 18.74
CA LYS A 39 1.05 -4.36 18.82
C LYS A 39 0.54 -5.81 18.80
N LEU A 40 1.43 -6.74 18.47
CA LEU A 40 1.16 -8.16 18.60
C LEU A 40 0.95 -8.52 20.07
N GLY A 41 -0.16 -9.19 20.39
CA GLY A 41 -0.54 -9.56 21.76
C GLY A 41 -1.45 -8.55 22.47
N GLU A 42 -1.66 -7.37 21.88
CA GLU A 42 -2.75 -6.47 22.31
C GLU A 42 -4.12 -7.04 21.90
N LYS A 43 -5.18 -6.50 22.51
CA LYS A 43 -6.56 -6.76 22.09
C LYS A 43 -7.05 -5.63 21.19
N GLY A 44 -7.82 -5.99 20.19
CA GLY A 44 -8.55 -5.06 19.32
C GLY A 44 -9.69 -4.37 20.06
N PRO A 45 -10.38 -3.45 19.36
CA PRO A 45 -11.45 -2.64 19.94
C PRO A 45 -12.62 -3.44 20.53
N LYS A 46 -12.85 -4.67 20.04
CA LYS A 46 -13.90 -5.59 20.50
C LYS A 46 -13.36 -6.70 21.43
N GLY A 47 -12.10 -6.61 21.85
CA GLY A 47 -11.43 -7.61 22.69
C GLY A 47 -10.78 -8.77 21.90
N GLU A 48 -10.77 -8.69 20.58
CA GLU A 48 -10.23 -9.68 19.66
C GLU A 48 -8.69 -9.72 19.69
N PRO A 49 -8.04 -10.89 19.60
CA PRO A 49 -6.57 -10.95 19.58
C PRO A 49 -6.01 -10.30 18.31
N THR A 50 -4.96 -9.48 18.42
CA THR A 50 -4.32 -8.87 17.23
C THR A 50 -3.55 -9.86 16.36
N TRP A 51 -3.26 -11.05 16.90
CA TRP A 51 -2.52 -12.11 16.24
C TRP A 51 -3.14 -13.47 16.55
N ILE A 52 -3.48 -14.22 15.51
CA ILE A 52 -4.02 -15.57 15.62
C ILE A 52 -3.08 -16.49 14.84
N LYS A 53 -2.31 -17.31 15.57
CA LYS A 53 -1.42 -18.30 14.96
C LYS A 53 -2.23 -19.21 14.03
N SER A 54 -1.72 -19.41 12.82
CA SER A 54 -2.29 -20.34 11.86
C SER A 54 -1.20 -20.76 10.90
N ASP A 55 -0.91 -22.07 10.83
CA ASP A 55 0.15 -22.58 9.96
C ASP A 55 -0.27 -22.61 8.48
N GLN A 56 -1.57 -22.48 8.22
CA GLN A 56 -2.16 -22.50 6.87
C GLN A 56 -3.10 -21.32 6.64
N ASN A 57 -3.22 -20.92 5.37
CA ASN A 57 -4.21 -19.94 4.92
C ASN A 57 -5.58 -20.62 4.83
N ALA A 58 -6.39 -20.49 5.89
CA ALA A 58 -7.78 -20.96 5.91
C ALA A 58 -8.76 -20.05 5.14
N GLY A 59 -8.27 -19.05 4.39
CA GLY A 59 -9.06 -18.18 3.54
C GLY A 59 -9.29 -16.79 4.11
N ILE A 60 -10.34 -16.12 3.62
CA ILE A 60 -10.69 -14.76 4.03
C ILE A 60 -11.29 -14.80 5.43
N LYS A 61 -10.70 -14.03 6.35
CA LYS A 61 -11.20 -13.87 7.71
C LYS A 61 -11.50 -12.40 7.95
N LYS A 62 -12.74 -12.10 8.32
CA LYS A 62 -13.18 -10.72 8.59
C LYS A 62 -12.25 -10.07 9.63
N ASP A 63 -11.81 -8.83 9.38
CA ASP A 63 -10.92 -8.03 10.23
C ASP A 63 -9.46 -8.52 10.30
N TYR A 64 -9.11 -9.59 9.58
CA TYR A 64 -7.77 -10.20 9.61
C TYR A 64 -7.18 -10.42 8.22
N VAL A 65 -5.85 -10.43 8.15
CA VAL A 65 -5.09 -10.76 6.94
C VAL A 65 -4.12 -11.87 7.26
N TYR A 66 -4.22 -12.97 6.52
CA TYR A 66 -3.23 -14.04 6.59
C TYR A 66 -1.92 -13.63 5.92
N GLY A 67 -0.81 -13.91 6.59
CA GLY A 67 0.53 -13.70 6.04
C GLY A 67 1.64 -14.12 6.98
N ARG A 68 2.87 -13.71 6.67
CA ARG A 68 4.05 -13.95 7.52
C ARG A 68 4.47 -12.66 8.20
N GLY A 69 4.95 -12.78 9.44
CA GLY A 69 5.51 -11.68 10.20
C GLY A 69 6.40 -12.18 11.33
N PRO A 70 6.71 -11.33 12.34
CA PRO A 70 7.67 -11.64 13.40
C PRO A 70 7.33 -12.90 14.22
N GLY A 71 6.04 -13.22 14.35
CA GLY A 71 5.55 -14.42 15.04
C GLY A 71 5.39 -15.66 14.16
N GLY A 72 5.79 -15.60 12.88
CA GLY A 72 5.57 -16.66 11.90
C GLY A 72 4.26 -16.52 11.10
N PRO A 73 3.80 -17.59 10.44
CA PRO A 73 2.54 -17.61 9.70
C PRO A 73 1.34 -17.43 10.65
N ALA A 74 0.47 -16.46 10.35
CA ALA A 74 -0.67 -16.14 11.18
C ALA A 74 -1.67 -15.21 10.48
N TYR A 75 -2.82 -15.04 11.13
CA TYR A 75 -3.75 -13.96 10.86
C TYR A 75 -3.41 -12.74 11.71
N TYR A 76 -3.12 -11.62 11.04
CA TYR A 76 -2.85 -10.33 11.63
C TYR A 76 -4.08 -9.45 11.55
N HIS A 77 -4.48 -8.84 12.66
CA HIS A 77 -5.62 -7.93 12.68
C HIS A 77 -5.32 -6.67 11.85
N LEU A 78 -6.34 -6.14 11.15
CA LEU A 78 -6.17 -5.00 10.25
C LEU A 78 -5.68 -3.72 10.94
N LEU A 79 -5.87 -3.57 12.25
CA LEU A 79 -5.25 -2.48 13.03
C LEU A 79 -3.78 -2.71 13.40
N THR A 80 -3.09 -3.64 12.75
CA THR A 80 -1.64 -3.85 12.90
C THR A 80 -0.91 -3.48 11.62
N THR A 81 0.30 -2.90 11.73
CA THR A 81 1.13 -2.58 10.56
C THR A 81 1.43 -3.83 9.72
N ASN A 82 1.60 -4.99 10.36
CA ASN A 82 1.91 -6.25 9.69
C ASN A 82 0.78 -6.72 8.76
N ALA A 83 -0.48 -6.43 9.08
CA ALA A 83 -1.58 -6.74 8.17
C ALA A 83 -1.42 -5.96 6.85
N TYR A 84 -1.04 -4.67 6.93
CA TYR A 84 -0.81 -3.84 5.74
C TYR A 84 0.47 -4.18 4.97
N VAL A 85 1.53 -4.64 5.66
CA VAL A 85 2.70 -5.25 4.99
C VAL A 85 2.24 -6.40 4.10
N ASN A 86 1.46 -7.34 4.66
CA ASN A 86 1.00 -8.52 3.94
C ASN A 86 0.01 -8.16 2.82
N LEU A 87 -0.92 -7.22 3.05
CA LEU A 87 -1.82 -6.74 2.00
C LEU A 87 -1.06 -6.08 0.85
N TYR A 88 -0.09 -5.20 1.15
CA TYR A 88 0.72 -4.54 0.14
C TYR A 88 1.52 -5.55 -0.68
N THR A 89 2.16 -6.54 -0.02
CA THR A 89 2.88 -7.61 -0.73
C THR A 89 1.95 -8.43 -1.63
N LYS A 90 0.76 -8.81 -1.15
CA LYS A 90 -0.24 -9.53 -1.96
C LYS A 90 -0.64 -8.73 -3.20
N VAL A 91 -1.01 -7.46 -3.03
CA VAL A 91 -1.42 -6.59 -4.14
C VAL A 91 -0.28 -6.35 -5.12
N SER A 92 0.94 -6.12 -4.62
CA SER A 92 2.13 -5.92 -5.44
C SER A 92 2.42 -7.13 -6.33
N ASN A 93 2.24 -8.35 -5.80
CA ASN A 93 2.42 -9.60 -6.54
C ASN A 93 1.25 -9.90 -7.50
N ALA A 94 0.07 -9.34 -7.26
CA ALA A 94 -1.12 -9.51 -8.08
C ALA A 94 -1.27 -8.44 -9.18
N ARG A 95 -0.16 -7.78 -9.56
CA ARG A 95 -0.18 -6.71 -10.57
C ARG A 95 -0.78 -7.21 -11.90
N PRO A 96 -1.76 -6.50 -12.49
CA PRO A 96 -2.26 -6.82 -13.81
C PRO A 96 -1.11 -6.84 -14.83
N GLY A 97 -1.01 -7.91 -15.63
CA GLY A 97 0.05 -8.08 -16.61
C GLY A 97 0.09 -6.94 -17.63
N GLY A 98 1.25 -6.29 -17.78
CA GLY A 98 1.43 -5.07 -18.56
C GLY A 98 1.71 -5.24 -20.06
N CYS A 99 1.63 -6.46 -20.60
CA CYS A 99 2.06 -6.70 -21.99
C CYS A 99 1.23 -5.89 -23.01
N CYS A 100 -0.04 -5.56 -22.73
CA CYS A 100 -0.96 -5.02 -23.73
C CYS A 100 -2.10 -4.14 -23.14
N ALA A 101 -1.80 -3.06 -22.41
CA ALA A 101 -2.83 -2.10 -21.93
C ALA A 101 -3.38 -1.18 -23.05
N PHE A 102 -3.76 -1.79 -24.19
CA PHE A 102 -4.25 -1.09 -25.38
C PHE A 102 -5.76 -0.83 -25.34
N SER A 103 -6.51 -1.53 -24.47
CA SER A 103 -7.94 -1.28 -24.26
C SER A 103 -8.20 -0.34 -23.09
N ALA A 104 -9.33 0.38 -23.13
CA ALA A 104 -9.79 1.22 -22.02
C ALA A 104 -9.98 0.40 -20.73
N GLU A 105 -10.56 -0.80 -20.84
CA GLU A 105 -10.79 -1.70 -19.71
C GLU A 105 -9.47 -2.16 -19.05
N ALA A 106 -8.43 -2.46 -19.84
CA ALA A 106 -7.13 -2.84 -19.30
C ALA A 106 -6.48 -1.66 -18.56
N ARG A 107 -6.63 -0.43 -19.08
CA ARG A 107 -6.13 0.78 -18.40
C ARG A 107 -6.87 1.05 -17.10
N GLU A 108 -8.18 0.85 -17.08
CA GLU A 108 -9.00 1.00 -15.88
C GLU A 108 -8.58 0.01 -14.80
N LYS A 109 -8.39 -1.28 -15.13
CA LYS A 109 -7.89 -2.28 -14.18
C LYS A 109 -6.52 -1.93 -13.61
N VAL A 110 -5.61 -1.39 -14.42
CA VAL A 110 -4.30 -0.92 -13.95
C VAL A 110 -4.45 0.29 -13.03
N ASP A 111 -5.34 1.23 -13.34
CA ASP A 111 -5.57 2.42 -12.52
C ASP A 111 -6.27 2.09 -11.19
N GLU A 112 -7.24 1.17 -11.18
CA GLU A 112 -7.83 0.62 -9.96
C GLU A 112 -6.77 -0.08 -9.09
N TRP A 113 -5.92 -0.91 -9.72
CA TRP A 113 -4.82 -1.58 -9.04
C TRP A 113 -3.82 -0.58 -8.44
N ASP A 114 -3.41 0.43 -9.21
CA ASP A 114 -2.52 1.50 -8.76
C ASP A 114 -3.14 2.28 -7.59
N CYS A 115 -4.47 2.50 -7.63
CA CYS A 115 -5.20 3.17 -6.55
C CYS A 115 -5.11 2.38 -5.24
N ALA A 116 -5.48 1.09 -5.25
CA ALA A 116 -5.39 0.23 -4.07
C ALA A 116 -3.94 0.08 -3.58
N ASN A 117 -3.01 -0.17 -4.50
CA ASN A 117 -1.60 -0.38 -4.18
C ASN A 117 -1.00 0.85 -3.49
N ARG A 118 -1.31 2.07 -3.97
CA ARG A 118 -0.84 3.32 -3.36
C ARG A 118 -1.37 3.50 -1.94
N ILE A 119 -2.66 3.22 -1.70
CA ILE A 119 -3.26 3.36 -0.37
C ILE A 119 -2.64 2.36 0.60
N LEU A 120 -2.52 1.09 0.21
CA LEU A 120 -1.92 0.06 1.04
C LEU A 120 -0.44 0.33 1.33
N HIS A 121 0.31 0.81 0.33
CA HIS A 121 1.69 1.26 0.50
C HIS A 121 1.79 2.43 1.49
N ALA A 122 0.94 3.44 1.35
CA ALA A 122 0.93 4.59 2.26
C ALA A 122 0.65 4.16 3.71
N ARG A 123 -0.32 3.27 3.93
CA ARG A 123 -0.63 2.71 5.25
C ARG A 123 0.52 1.86 5.81
N HIS A 124 1.19 1.08 4.95
CA HIS A 124 2.36 0.29 5.33
C HIS A 124 3.51 1.15 5.86
N VAL A 125 3.81 2.28 5.20
CA VAL A 125 4.94 3.15 5.59
C VAL A 125 4.58 4.18 6.66
N SER A 126 3.30 4.38 6.94
CA SER A 126 2.84 5.35 7.93
C SER A 126 3.09 4.87 9.36
N LYS A 127 3.55 5.78 10.21
CA LYS A 127 3.72 5.53 11.66
C LYS A 127 2.40 5.35 12.40
N ILE A 128 1.31 5.86 11.83
CA ILE A 128 -0.04 5.75 12.40
C ILE A 128 -1.07 5.36 11.34
N PRO A 129 -2.13 4.63 11.71
CA PRO A 129 -3.26 4.27 10.86
C PRO A 129 -4.14 5.49 10.53
N ASN A 130 -3.58 6.45 9.80
CA ASN A 130 -4.24 7.67 9.39
C ASN A 130 -3.88 7.97 7.94
N ASP A 131 -4.85 7.96 7.04
CA ASP A 131 -4.60 8.13 5.60
C ASP A 131 -4.14 9.56 5.24
N GLY A 132 -4.51 10.57 6.03
CA GLY A 132 -4.04 11.94 5.85
C GLY A 132 -2.55 12.09 6.17
N GLU A 133 -2.09 11.46 7.24
CA GLU A 133 -0.67 11.43 7.60
C GLU A 133 0.14 10.49 6.70
N ALA A 134 -0.46 9.37 6.28
CA ALA A 134 0.13 8.44 5.33
C ALA A 134 0.43 9.12 3.97
N ALA A 135 -0.49 9.97 3.49
CA ALA A 135 -0.28 10.75 2.26
C ALA A 135 0.92 11.72 2.39
N LYS A 136 1.11 12.35 3.56
CA LYS A 136 2.27 13.21 3.82
C LYS A 136 3.57 12.40 3.87
N ALA A 137 3.57 11.26 4.57
CA ALA A 137 4.72 10.37 4.66
C ALA A 137 5.15 9.82 3.30
N GLN A 138 4.19 9.46 2.44
CA GLN A 138 4.48 9.01 1.08
C GLN A 138 5.12 10.12 0.23
N MET A 139 4.66 11.37 0.35
CA MET A 139 5.29 12.50 -0.33
C MET A 139 6.71 12.77 0.17
N ALA A 140 6.96 12.63 1.48
CA ALA A 140 8.31 12.76 2.03
C ALA A 140 9.25 11.69 1.48
N SER A 141 8.83 10.41 1.50
CA SER A 141 9.62 9.30 0.95
C SER A 141 9.89 9.46 -0.55
N ALA A 142 8.91 9.93 -1.34
CA ALA A 142 9.12 10.19 -2.76
C ALA A 142 10.14 11.30 -3.02
N LYS A 143 10.15 12.36 -2.19
CA LYS A 143 11.16 13.43 -2.27
C LYS A 143 12.55 12.92 -1.93
N ASP A 144 12.67 12.09 -0.90
CA ASP A 144 13.95 11.49 -0.51
C ASP A 144 14.50 10.57 -1.60
N SER A 145 13.68 9.69 -2.17
CA SER A 145 14.10 8.83 -3.29
C SER A 145 14.50 9.66 -4.52
N ALA A 146 13.75 10.71 -4.87
CA ALA A 146 14.09 11.59 -5.99
C ALA A 146 15.43 12.30 -5.77
N ARG A 147 15.71 12.75 -4.54
CA ARG A 147 17.02 13.31 -4.17
C ARG A 147 18.14 12.28 -4.31
N VAL A 148 17.97 11.07 -3.78
CA VAL A 148 18.98 10.00 -3.91
C VAL A 148 19.26 9.66 -5.39
N HIS A 149 18.24 9.62 -6.25
CA HIS A 149 18.43 9.41 -7.69
C HIS A 149 19.13 10.58 -8.38
N TYR A 150 18.82 11.82 -7.99
CA TYR A 150 19.51 13.01 -8.48
C TYR A 150 20.99 12.99 -8.07
N ASP A 151 21.27 12.75 -6.79
CA ASP A 151 22.64 12.70 -6.25
C ASP A 151 23.45 11.55 -6.88
N ALA A 152 22.83 10.38 -7.11
CA ALA A 152 23.44 9.27 -7.83
C ALA A 152 23.78 9.63 -9.29
N ASN A 153 22.88 10.32 -9.99
CA ASN A 153 23.12 10.77 -11.37
C ASN A 153 24.21 11.86 -11.46
N VAL A 154 24.28 12.76 -10.47
CA VAL A 154 25.34 13.78 -10.37
C VAL A 154 26.69 13.12 -10.07
N MET A 155 26.73 12.12 -9.19
CA MET A 155 27.95 11.36 -8.86
C MET A 155 28.45 10.49 -10.02
N GLN A 156 27.56 9.98 -10.87
CA GLN A 156 27.91 9.16 -12.04
C GLN A 156 28.36 9.98 -13.27
N GLY A 157 28.42 11.32 -13.17
CA GLY A 157 28.95 12.19 -14.22
C GLY A 157 28.16 12.19 -15.53
N ASN A 158 26.91 11.69 -15.54
CA ASN A 158 26.12 11.53 -16.76
C ASN A 158 25.33 12.81 -17.11
N PHE A 159 26.02 13.95 -17.15
CA PHE A 159 25.51 15.15 -17.82
C PHE A 159 25.71 14.96 -19.33
N GLY A 160 24.72 14.33 -19.97
CA GLY A 160 24.59 14.37 -21.43
C GLY A 160 24.43 15.82 -21.89
N GLY A 161 25.51 16.39 -22.41
CA GLY A 161 25.58 17.77 -22.87
C GLY A 161 26.80 18.00 -23.75
N GLY A 162 26.91 17.23 -24.83
CA GLY A 162 27.85 17.52 -25.89
C GLY A 162 27.49 18.84 -26.57
N ALA A 163 28.42 19.79 -26.52
CA ALA A 163 28.53 20.88 -27.48
C ALA A 163 30.03 21.15 -27.67
N GLY A 164 30.66 20.36 -28.54
CA GLY A 164 31.96 20.74 -29.09
C GLY A 164 31.77 21.94 -30.01
N PRO A 165 32.56 23.01 -29.88
CA PRO A 165 32.53 24.08 -30.87
C PRO A 165 33.20 23.56 -32.14
N GLY A 166 32.38 23.31 -33.16
CA GLY A 166 32.82 23.12 -34.53
C GLY A 166 32.91 24.47 -35.22
N MET A 167 34.12 24.76 -35.72
CA MET A 167 34.57 25.84 -36.60
C MET A 167 34.79 27.22 -35.98
#